data_AF-A0A3C0CX33-F1
#
_entry.id   AF-A0A3C0CX33-F1
#
_cell.length_a   1.000
_cell.length_b   1.000
_cell.length_c   1.000
_cell.angle_alpha   90.00
_cell.angle_beta   90.00
_cell.angle_gamma   90.00
#
_symmetry.space_group_name_H-M   'P 1'
#
loop_
_entity.id
_entity.type
_entity.pdbx_description
1 polymer ?
#
loop_
_entity_poly.entity_id
_entity_poly.type
_entity_poly.pdbx_seq_one_letter_code
_entity_poly.pdbx_strand_id
1 'polypeptide(L)'
;MVKIFKRLRPRSAAQACRIANILVIIMITVTATAYDAPCNICRTRARTESGRSVKLPGVASGRWPQGTVLSIQGIGRRVVDDRCRGALDIRFTGKNAHARAKKFGRKKLKVKVIKNVKKVHMQGGLENRCGFSGEICA
;
A
#
# COMPACT_ATOMS: atom_id res chain seq x y z
N MET A 1 -21.62 3.41 15.31
CA MET A 1 -21.16 4.38 16.32
C MET A 1 -19.87 5.06 15.80
N VAL A 2 -19.99 6.24 15.18
CA VAL A 2 -18.87 7.00 14.59
C VAL A 2 -18.44 8.06 15.61
N LYS A 3 -17.21 7.99 16.14
CA LYS A 3 -16.69 9.01 17.05
C LYS A 3 -16.09 10.16 16.25
N ILE A 4 -16.81 11.28 16.18
CA ILE A 4 -16.34 12.56 15.64
C ILE A 4 -15.40 13.19 16.67
N PHE A 5 -14.10 13.30 16.35
CA PHE A 5 -13.12 13.95 17.21
C PHE A 5 -13.27 15.48 17.13
N LYS A 6 -13.49 16.13 18.28
CA LYS A 6 -13.58 17.59 18.44
C LYS A 6 -12.30 18.27 17.92
N ARG A 7 -12.48 19.34 17.12
CA ARG A 7 -11.41 20.23 16.63
C ARG A 7 -10.63 20.81 17.81
N LEU A 8 -9.36 20.42 17.96
CA LEU A 8 -8.39 21.12 18.81
C LEU A 8 -7.94 22.39 18.08
N ARG A 9 -8.28 23.58 18.60
CA ARG A 9 -7.70 24.84 18.12
C ARG A 9 -6.30 25.00 18.74
N PRO A 10 -5.22 25.16 17.96
CA PRO A 10 -3.89 25.41 18.51
C PRO A 10 -3.80 26.83 19.11
N ARG A 11 -3.19 26.95 20.29
CA ARG A 11 -3.09 28.21 21.06
C ARG A 11 -1.88 29.09 20.71
N SER A 12 -0.98 28.69 19.80
CA SER A 12 0.08 29.57 19.29
C SER A 12 0.67 29.09 17.96
N ALA A 13 1.20 30.03 17.17
CA ALA A 13 1.84 29.77 15.88
C ALA A 13 3.10 28.88 16.00
N ALA A 14 3.79 28.91 17.14
CA ALA A 14 4.97 28.07 17.40
C ALA A 14 4.61 26.59 17.63
N GLN A 15 3.38 26.27 18.05
CA GLN A 15 2.91 24.90 18.27
C GLN A 15 2.24 24.26 17.04
N ALA A 16 2.07 25.02 15.95
CA ALA A 16 1.46 24.57 14.71
C ALA A 16 2.41 23.73 13.82
N CYS A 17 3.71 23.70 14.13
CA CYS A 17 4.68 22.86 13.41
C CYS A 17 4.81 21.45 14.00
N ARG A 18 3.72 20.88 14.55
CA ARG A 18 3.65 19.42 14.64
C ARG A 18 3.23 18.92 13.26
N ILE A 19 4.17 18.30 12.55
CA ILE A 19 3.89 17.48 11.37
C ILE A 19 2.95 16.37 11.85
N ALA A 20 1.64 16.61 11.78
CA ALA A 20 0.66 15.56 11.88
C ALA A 20 0.86 14.68 10.63
N ASN A 21 1.66 13.63 10.75
CA ASN A 21 1.68 12.54 9.79
C ASN A 21 0.29 11.92 9.83
N ILE A 22 -0.61 12.38 8.97
CA ILE A 22 -1.93 11.77 8.84
C ILE A 22 -1.71 10.44 8.14
N LEU A 23 -1.81 9.36 8.90
CA LEU A 23 -1.84 8.02 8.39
C LEU A 23 -3.23 7.78 7.79
N VAL A 24 -3.37 7.95 6.48
CA VAL A 24 -4.61 7.57 5.80
C VAL A 24 -4.59 6.05 5.62
N ILE A 25 -5.38 5.36 6.43
CA ILE A 25 -5.56 3.90 6.35
C ILE A 25 -6.81 3.63 5.52
N ILE A 26 -6.62 3.34 4.23
CA ILE A 26 -7.73 2.85 3.39
C ILE A 26 -7.78 1.33 3.54
N MET A 27 -8.92 0.80 4.00
CA MET A 27 -9.21 -0.63 4.06
C MET A 27 -9.97 -1.06 2.81
N ILE A 28 -9.40 -2.00 2.07
CA ILE A 28 -9.98 -2.51 0.83
C ILE A 28 -9.94 -4.03 0.85
N THR A 29 -11.05 -4.68 0.50
CA THR A 29 -11.06 -6.13 0.26
C THR A 29 -10.64 -6.39 -1.18
N VAL A 30 -9.60 -7.20 -1.37
CA VAL A 30 -9.14 -7.61 -2.70
C VAL A 30 -9.01 -9.11 -2.80
N THR A 31 -9.11 -9.62 -4.02
CA THR A 31 -8.74 -10.99 -4.31
C THR A 31 -7.22 -11.06 -4.43
N ALA A 32 -6.60 -11.87 -3.58
CA ALA A 32 -5.18 -12.13 -3.55
C ALA A 32 -4.88 -13.57 -3.99
N THR A 33 -3.83 -13.71 -4.79
CA THR A 33 -3.18 -14.99 -5.08
C THR A 33 -1.83 -15.05 -4.38
N ALA A 34 -1.11 -16.16 -4.54
CA ALA A 34 0.27 -16.24 -4.11
C ALA A 34 1.14 -16.94 -5.15
N TYR A 35 2.42 -16.58 -5.11
CA TYR A 35 3.47 -17.19 -5.93
C TYR A 35 4.72 -17.44 -5.09
N ASP A 36 5.59 -18.31 -5.57
CA ASP A 36 6.82 -18.71 -4.93
C ASP A 36 8.04 -18.10 -5.63
N ALA A 37 8.95 -17.49 -4.87
CA ALA A 37 10.26 -17.09 -5.40
C ALA A 37 11.32 -16.97 -4.29
N PRO A 38 12.60 -17.30 -4.57
CA PRO A 38 13.04 -18.05 -5.74
C PRO A 38 12.63 -19.53 -5.59
N CYS A 39 12.16 -20.14 -6.67
CA CYS A 39 11.85 -21.55 -6.73
C CYS A 39 12.71 -22.25 -7.76
N ASN A 40 13.47 -23.25 -7.31
CA ASN A 40 14.27 -24.09 -8.19
C ASN A 40 13.39 -24.98 -9.09
N ILE A 41 12.17 -25.29 -8.67
CA ILE A 41 11.19 -26.07 -9.45
C ILE A 41 10.59 -25.19 -10.55
N CYS A 42 10.11 -23.99 -10.20
CA CYS A 42 9.47 -23.07 -11.15
C CYS A 42 10.46 -22.20 -11.94
N ARG A 43 11.79 -22.33 -11.70
CA ARG A 43 12.87 -21.49 -12.27
C ARG A 43 12.56 -19.98 -12.25
N THR A 44 11.91 -19.50 -11.20
CA THR A 44 11.50 -18.09 -11.10
C THR A 44 12.69 -17.14 -11.01
N ARG A 45 12.51 -15.95 -11.58
CA ARG A 45 13.50 -14.85 -11.68
C ARG A 45 14.23 -14.56 -10.37
N ALA A 46 15.49 -14.13 -10.46
CA ALA A 46 16.32 -13.79 -9.31
C ALA A 46 16.01 -12.40 -8.70
N ARG A 47 15.34 -11.52 -9.45
CA ARG A 47 14.98 -10.16 -9.05
C ARG A 47 13.55 -9.81 -9.45
N THR A 48 12.94 -8.91 -8.68
CA THR A 48 11.63 -8.31 -8.95
C THR A 48 11.74 -7.22 -10.01
N GLU A 49 10.60 -6.73 -10.52
CA GLU A 49 10.61 -5.57 -11.42
C GLU A 49 11.27 -4.33 -10.79
N SER A 50 11.13 -4.12 -9.48
CA SER A 50 11.83 -3.02 -8.77
C SER A 50 13.33 -3.28 -8.56
N GLY A 51 13.90 -4.35 -9.12
CA GLY A 51 15.29 -4.76 -8.93
C GLY A 51 15.60 -5.40 -7.58
N ARG A 52 14.60 -5.58 -6.70
CA ARG A 52 14.79 -6.14 -5.36
C ARG A 52 15.01 -7.66 -5.46
N SER A 53 15.78 -8.21 -4.52
CA SER A 53 15.95 -9.66 -4.42
C SER A 53 14.62 -10.35 -4.10
N VAL A 54 14.27 -11.38 -4.88
CA VAL A 54 13.06 -12.19 -4.64
C VAL A 54 13.12 -13.00 -3.34
N LYS A 55 14.30 -13.13 -2.72
CA LYS A 55 14.46 -13.79 -1.42
C LYS A 55 13.80 -13.00 -0.28
N LEU A 56 13.56 -11.71 -0.49
CA LEU A 56 12.86 -10.87 0.47
C LEU A 56 11.34 -10.96 0.27
N PRO A 57 10.55 -10.99 1.36
CA PRO A 57 9.11 -10.98 1.27
C PRO A 57 8.63 -9.65 0.67
N GLY A 58 7.71 -9.78 -0.28
CA GLY A 58 7.13 -8.68 -1.06
C GLY A 58 5.81 -9.10 -1.68
N VAL A 59 5.22 -8.21 -2.46
CA VAL A 59 4.01 -8.49 -3.23
C VAL A 59 4.11 -7.89 -4.61
N ALA A 60 3.49 -8.56 -5.57
CA ALA A 60 3.20 -7.99 -6.87
C ALA A 60 1.82 -7.32 -6.85
N SER A 61 1.67 -6.17 -7.50
CA SER A 61 0.36 -5.53 -7.63
C SER A 61 0.20 -4.78 -8.95
N GLY A 62 -0.96 -4.99 -9.59
CA GLY A 62 -1.45 -4.14 -10.67
C GLY A 62 -2.26 -2.92 -10.18
N ARG A 63 -2.64 -2.88 -8.89
CA ARG A 63 -3.51 -1.85 -8.33
C ARG A 63 -2.76 -0.72 -7.63
N TRP A 64 -1.70 -1.05 -6.89
CA TRP A 64 -0.93 -0.07 -6.12
C TRP A 64 0.45 0.16 -6.74
N PRO A 65 1.02 1.37 -6.66
CA PRO A 65 2.35 1.64 -7.19
C PRO A 65 3.43 0.92 -6.38
N GLN A 66 4.58 0.68 -7.03
CA GLN A 66 5.77 0.16 -6.36
C GLN A 66 6.19 1.06 -5.17
N GLY A 67 6.75 0.46 -4.13
CA GLY A 67 7.09 1.13 -2.87
C GLY A 67 5.93 1.30 -1.89
N THR A 68 4.68 1.03 -2.31
CA THR A 68 3.52 1.09 -1.41
C THR A 68 3.64 0.03 -0.31
N VAL A 69 3.45 0.45 0.94
CA VAL A 69 3.41 -0.46 2.09
C VAL A 69 1.97 -0.89 2.36
N LEU A 70 1.73 -2.19 2.34
CA LEU A 70 0.43 -2.81 2.59
C LEU A 70 0.49 -3.61 3.89
N SER A 71 -0.54 -3.51 4.72
CA SER A 71 -0.80 -4.46 5.82
C SER A 71 -1.93 -5.39 5.40
N ILE A 72 -1.59 -6.67 5.23
CA ILE A 72 -2.45 -7.69 4.64
C ILE A 72 -2.91 -8.63 5.75
N GLN A 73 -4.22 -8.81 5.91
CA GLN A 73 -4.80 -9.68 6.93
C GLN A 73 -4.25 -11.11 6.81
N GLY A 74 -3.74 -11.66 7.92
CA GLY A 74 -3.20 -13.03 7.98
C GLY A 74 -1.82 -13.23 7.35
N ILE A 75 -1.22 -12.19 6.77
CA ILE A 75 0.10 -12.25 6.11
C ILE A 75 1.09 -11.26 6.75
N GLY A 76 0.60 -10.10 7.19
CA GLY A 76 1.40 -9.04 7.77
C GLY A 76 1.77 -7.94 6.78
N ARG A 77 2.83 -7.17 7.11
CA ARG A 77 3.26 -6.02 6.30
C ARG A 77 4.11 -6.47 5.12
N ARG A 78 3.83 -5.92 3.95
CA ARG A 78 4.56 -6.16 2.71
C ARG A 78 4.71 -4.87 1.90
N VAL A 79 5.77 -4.82 1.10
CA VAL A 79 6.02 -3.73 0.15
C VAL A 79 5.67 -4.23 -1.24
N VAL A 80 4.99 -3.40 -2.03
CA VAL A 80 4.81 -3.65 -3.46
C VAL A 80 6.15 -3.45 -4.14
N ASP A 81 6.79 -4.54 -4.57
CA ASP A 81 8.12 -4.53 -5.19
C ASP A 81 8.12 -5.16 -6.60
N ASP A 82 6.95 -5.56 -7.09
CA ASP A 82 6.78 -6.29 -8.33
C ASP A 82 5.41 -5.97 -8.98
N ARG A 83 5.22 -6.38 -10.24
CA ARG A 83 3.96 -6.16 -10.97
C ARG A 83 3.30 -7.46 -11.37
N CYS A 84 1.97 -7.43 -11.40
CA CYS A 84 1.13 -8.51 -11.88
C CYS A 84 -0.13 -7.95 -12.55
N ARG A 85 -0.79 -8.76 -13.39
CA ARG A 85 -2.09 -8.39 -13.99
C ARG A 85 -3.25 -8.40 -12.98
N GLY A 86 -3.10 -9.16 -11.90
CA GLY A 86 -4.10 -9.24 -10.82
C GLY A 86 -4.04 -8.05 -9.85
N ALA A 87 -4.98 -8.03 -8.91
CA ALA A 87 -5.03 -7.00 -7.87
C ALA A 87 -3.84 -7.11 -6.90
N LEU A 88 -3.52 -8.33 -6.44
CA LEU A 88 -2.46 -8.59 -5.48
C LEU A 88 -1.97 -10.04 -5.60
N ASP A 89 -0.66 -10.22 -5.69
CA ASP A 89 -0.01 -11.53 -5.66
C ASP A 89 1.05 -11.57 -4.57
N ILE A 90 0.94 -12.50 -3.62
CA ILE A 90 1.78 -12.56 -2.43
C ILE A 90 2.97 -13.46 -2.67
N ARG A 91 4.18 -12.92 -2.50
CA ARG A 91 5.40 -13.71 -2.61
C ARG A 91 5.66 -14.50 -1.33
N PHE A 92 5.72 -15.81 -1.47
CA PHE A 92 6.28 -16.70 -0.46
C PHE A 92 7.75 -16.99 -0.77
N THR A 93 8.58 -16.96 0.29
CA THR A 93 10.02 -17.23 0.21
C THR A 93 10.42 -18.40 1.13
N GLY A 94 11.55 -19.04 0.86
CA GLY A 94 12.12 -20.14 1.67
C GLY A 94 11.86 -21.56 1.11
N LYS A 95 12.35 -22.58 1.82
CA LYS A 95 12.43 -24.00 1.37
C LYS A 95 11.09 -24.63 0.97
N ASN A 96 9.97 -24.13 1.50
CA ASN A 96 8.61 -24.64 1.22
C ASN A 96 7.70 -23.61 0.53
N ALA A 97 8.28 -22.58 -0.11
CA ALA A 97 7.51 -21.50 -0.72
C ALA A 97 6.46 -22.01 -1.73
N HIS A 98 6.85 -22.97 -2.58
CA HIS A 98 5.99 -23.56 -3.60
C HIS A 98 4.73 -24.20 -3.01
N ALA A 99 4.91 -25.13 -2.05
CA ALA A 99 3.79 -25.81 -1.39
C ALA A 99 2.87 -24.81 -0.66
N ARG A 100 3.44 -23.77 -0.03
CA ARG A 100 2.64 -22.73 0.64
C ARG A 100 1.85 -21.89 -0.36
N ALA A 101 2.45 -21.51 -1.49
CA ALA A 101 1.76 -20.75 -2.54
C ALA A 101 0.59 -21.57 -3.11
N LYS A 102 0.81 -22.86 -3.40
CA LYS A 102 -0.24 -23.78 -3.86
C LYS A 102 -1.36 -23.95 -2.83
N LYS A 103 -1.01 -24.13 -1.54
CA LYS A 103 -2.01 -24.24 -0.45
C LYS A 103 -2.74 -22.93 -0.18
N PHE A 104 -2.13 -21.79 -0.47
CA PHE A 104 -2.75 -20.49 -0.29
C PHE A 104 -3.90 -20.29 -1.29
N GLY A 105 -3.72 -20.66 -2.55
CA GLY A 105 -4.74 -20.57 -3.59
C GLY A 105 -5.19 -19.13 -3.85
N ARG A 106 -6.49 -18.94 -4.07
CA ARG A 106 -7.11 -17.63 -4.31
C ARG A 106 -8.01 -17.26 -3.13
N LYS A 107 -7.76 -16.12 -2.48
CA LYS A 107 -8.48 -15.68 -1.27
C LYS A 107 -8.91 -14.24 -1.34
N LYS A 108 -10.05 -13.90 -0.73
CA LYS A 108 -10.44 -12.50 -0.48
C LYS A 108 -9.81 -12.04 0.84
N LEU A 109 -8.94 -11.04 0.79
CA LEU A 109 -8.23 -10.51 1.96
C LEU A 109 -8.52 -9.03 2.16
N LYS A 110 -8.60 -8.60 3.42
CA LYS A 110 -8.61 -7.18 3.77
C LYS A 110 -7.17 -6.66 3.74
N VAL A 111 -6.98 -5.57 3.01
CA VAL A 111 -5.69 -4.89 2.82
C VAL A 111 -5.81 -3.45 3.29
N LYS A 112 -4.86 -3.05 4.14
CA LYS A 112 -4.69 -1.68 4.62
C LYS A 112 -3.54 -1.04 3.88
N VAL A 113 -3.81 0.05 3.14
CA VAL A 113 -2.74 0.86 2.56
C VAL A 113 -2.16 1.75 3.64
N ILE A 114 -0.86 1.62 3.90
CA ILE A 114 -0.14 2.42 4.88
C ILE A 114 0.55 3.55 4.11
N LYS A 115 -0.18 4.65 3.88
CA LYS A 115 0.40 5.85 3.27
C LYS A 115 0.80 6.83 4.37
N ASN A 116 2.10 7.06 4.52
CA ASN A 116 2.58 8.24 5.24
C ASN A 116 2.41 9.44 4.31
N VAL A 117 1.41 10.29 4.57
CA VAL A 117 1.37 11.60 3.95
C VAL A 117 2.39 12.47 4.68
N LYS A 118 3.64 12.52 4.18
CA LYS A 118 4.54 13.62 4.54
C LYS A 118 3.90 14.89 3.99
N LYS A 119 3.83 15.93 4.82
CA LYS A 119 3.13 17.20 4.59
C LYS A 119 3.28 17.72 3.15
N VAL A 120 2.13 18.13 2.62
CA VAL A 120 1.95 19.14 1.57
C VAL A 120 2.90 20.30 1.84
N HIS A 121 3.67 20.70 0.83
CA HIS A 121 4.35 21.99 0.80
C HIS A 121 3.26 23.06 0.86
N MET A 122 3.00 23.63 2.05
CA MET A 122 2.44 24.97 2.13
C MET A 122 3.63 25.93 1.96
N GLN A 123 4.06 26.11 0.71
CA GLN A 123 4.72 27.35 0.35
C GLN A 123 3.61 28.37 0.15
N GLY A 124 3.70 29.48 0.88
CA GLY A 124 2.84 30.63 0.67
C GLY A 124 2.87 31.03 -0.79
N GLY A 125 1.67 31.26 -1.31
CA GLY A 125 1.40 31.68 -2.67
C GLY A 125 -0.09 31.68 -2.84
N LEU A 126 -0.74 32.80 -2.51
CA LEU A 126 -1.96 33.18 -3.20
C LEU A 126 -1.70 32.95 -4.68
N GLU A 127 -2.42 32.04 -5.34
CA GLU A 127 -3.03 32.24 -6.67
C GLU A 127 -4.08 31.16 -6.90
N ASN A 128 -5.30 31.64 -7.15
CA ASN A 128 -6.42 30.88 -7.67
C ASN A 128 -6.00 30.07 -8.90
N ARG A 129 -6.17 28.74 -8.90
CA ARG A 129 -6.61 28.00 -10.10
C ARG A 129 -7.49 26.82 -9.72
N CYS A 130 -8.74 26.97 -10.14
CA CYS A 130 -9.73 25.93 -10.30
C CYS A 130 -9.18 24.69 -11.01
N GLY A 131 -9.77 23.55 -10.68
CA GLY A 131 -9.54 22.30 -11.41
C GLY A 131 -10.33 21.10 -10.90
N PHE A 132 -11.50 21.31 -10.27
CA PHE A 132 -12.53 20.27 -10.20
C PHE A 132 -13.71 20.81 -11.02
N SER A 133 -13.70 20.50 -12.31
CA SER A 133 -14.89 20.57 -13.15
C SER A 133 -15.87 19.50 -12.64
N GLY A 134 -16.84 19.97 -11.88
CA GLY A 134 -17.99 19.21 -11.40
C GLY A 134 -19.10 20.21 -11.14
N GLU A 135 -19.81 20.55 -12.22
CA GLU A 135 -21.12 21.19 -12.20
C GLU A 135 -21.99 20.58 -11.10
N ILE A 136 -22.43 21.39 -10.13
CA ILE A 136 -23.75 21.47 -9.46
C ILE A 136 -23.65 22.78 -8.65
N CYS A 137 -24.51 23.80 -8.62
CA CYS A 137 -25.94 23.98 -8.86
C CYS A 137 -26.20 25.52 -8.83
N ALA A 138 -27.24 25.96 -9.56
CA ALA A 138 -28.07 27.17 -9.39
C ALA A 138 -27.44 28.48 -8.88
#